data_AF-A0A328VFR8-F1
#
_entry.id   AF-A0A328VFR8-F1
#
_cell.length_a   1.000
_cell.length_b   1.000
_cell.length_c   1.000
_cell.angle_alpha   90.00
_cell.angle_beta   90.00
_cell.angle_gamma   90.00
#
_symmetry.space_group_name_H-M   'P 1'
#
loop_
_entity.id
_entity.type
_entity.pdbx_description
1 polymer ?
#
loop_
_entity_poly.entity_id
_entity_poly.type
_entity_poly.pdbx_seq_one_letter_code
_entity_poly.pdbx_strand_id
1 'polypeptide(L)'
;MYARQATSDEATEMLVEQKLNAFARLRPEFEAAFLFVQQVQGQERFATFPIEMTVRYFHALWICECKDRLLSVPKTIERYEGERCLQLLRGWQEGETAEVVAFLQRRLDAMPFADLTRQIQEAHRQGQGGPNLLLLRLRHGRTVLLNRVMNLLQALDAIFSPDEETLRRQVREACHHYGHEPEQIEAQLAELRSPLYAYLPHRLLARENMLVMNRLGASACAGQERRLWGEARPLIEGGPRAHVLVDGYRDLTSTRNPVRMSRAVSQLIGASLPLAASAG
;
A
#
# COMPACT_ATOMS: atom_id res chain seq x y z
N MET A 1 15.33 26.68 35.16
CA MET A 1 14.41 25.67 34.57
C MET A 1 13.79 26.15 33.25
N TYR A 2 13.46 27.44 33.10
CA TYR A 2 12.87 28.02 31.86
C TYR A 2 13.75 27.98 30.60
N ALA A 3 15.07 28.16 30.72
CA ALA A 3 15.96 28.20 29.54
C ALA A 3 16.08 26.87 28.77
N ARG A 4 15.95 25.72 29.45
CA ARG A 4 16.02 24.39 28.80
C ARG A 4 14.73 24.02 28.05
N GLN A 5 13.61 24.62 28.42
CA GLN A 5 12.31 24.39 27.78
C GLN A 5 12.19 25.21 26.49
N ALA A 6 12.59 26.48 26.53
CA ALA A 6 12.63 27.35 25.35
C ALA A 6 13.54 26.79 24.22
N THR A 7 14.71 26.26 24.56
CA THR A 7 15.63 25.65 23.58
C THR A 7 15.08 24.35 22.97
N SER A 8 14.22 23.63 23.70
CA SER A 8 13.60 22.39 23.21
C SER A 8 12.43 22.68 22.27
N ASP A 9 11.68 23.74 22.54
CA ASP A 9 10.56 24.17 21.71
C ASP A 9 11.07 24.78 20.39
N GLU A 10 12.11 25.61 20.44
CA GLU A 10 12.75 26.19 19.25
C GLU A 10 13.38 25.11 18.34
N ALA A 11 14.09 24.13 18.92
CA ALA A 11 14.64 23.01 18.17
C ALA A 11 13.54 22.13 17.52
N THR A 12 12.40 22.00 18.19
CA THR A 12 11.23 21.26 17.65
C THR A 12 10.61 22.03 16.48
N GLU A 13 10.43 23.34 16.60
CA GLU A 13 9.90 24.20 15.53
C GLU A 13 10.83 24.19 14.31
N MET A 14 12.14 24.32 14.51
CA MET A 14 13.13 24.22 13.43
C MET A 14 13.05 22.88 12.70
N LEU A 15 12.94 21.76 13.43
CA LEU A 15 12.82 20.44 12.82
C LEU A 15 11.50 20.27 12.06
N VAL A 16 10.40 20.84 12.56
CA VAL A 16 9.11 20.85 11.85
C VAL A 16 9.23 21.62 10.54
N GLU A 17 9.87 22.79 10.54
CA GLU A 17 10.10 23.58 9.33
C GLU A 17 10.96 22.83 8.31
N GLN A 18 12.04 22.20 8.77
CA GLN A 18 12.90 21.36 7.92
C GLN A 18 12.12 20.21 7.27
N LYS A 19 11.29 19.51 8.05
CA LYS A 19 10.42 18.44 7.55
C LYS A 19 9.42 18.94 6.50
N LEU A 20 8.79 20.09 6.74
CA LEU A 20 7.84 20.70 5.80
C LEU A 20 8.53 21.13 4.50
N ASN A 21 9.71 21.74 4.59
CA ASN A 21 10.50 22.15 3.44
C ASN A 21 11.00 20.94 2.62
N ALA A 22 11.43 19.87 3.30
CA ALA A 22 11.79 18.62 2.64
C ALA A 22 10.57 18.00 1.94
N PHE A 23 9.41 17.97 2.59
CA PHE A 23 8.19 17.45 1.97
C PHE A 23 7.74 18.31 0.79
N ALA A 24 7.86 19.65 0.86
CA ALA A 24 7.50 20.53 -0.24
C ALA A 24 8.29 20.21 -1.52
N ARG A 25 9.57 19.86 -1.38
CA ARG A 25 10.42 19.38 -2.49
C ARG A 25 10.01 17.99 -2.98
N LEU A 26 9.71 17.07 -2.07
CA LEU A 26 9.29 15.69 -2.40
C LEU A 26 7.89 15.61 -3.01
N ARG A 27 7.03 16.59 -2.76
CA ARG A 27 5.58 16.52 -3.04
C ARG A 27 5.24 16.10 -4.48
N PRO A 28 5.82 16.69 -5.56
CA PRO A 28 5.42 16.34 -6.92
C PRO A 28 5.68 14.85 -7.23
N GLU A 29 6.84 14.36 -6.80
CA GLU A 29 7.24 12.96 -6.95
C GLU A 29 6.36 12.04 -6.10
N PHE A 30 6.04 12.45 -4.86
CA PHE A 30 5.10 11.72 -4.02
C PHE A 30 3.71 11.58 -4.64
N GLU A 31 3.14 12.66 -5.19
CA GLU A 31 1.81 12.62 -5.80
C GLU A 31 1.80 11.65 -6.99
N ALA A 32 2.86 11.62 -7.82
CA ALA A 32 3.00 10.66 -8.92
C ALA A 32 3.23 9.21 -8.44
N ALA A 33 4.12 9.02 -7.46
CA ALA A 33 4.43 7.73 -6.86
C ALA A 33 3.20 7.11 -6.20
N PHE A 34 2.42 7.90 -5.46
CA PHE A 34 1.20 7.44 -4.81
C PHE A 34 0.19 6.90 -5.82
N LEU A 35 -0.07 7.65 -6.89
CA LEU A 35 -0.98 7.22 -7.96
C LEU A 35 -0.45 5.94 -8.64
N PHE A 36 0.85 5.87 -8.90
CA PHE A 36 1.47 4.69 -9.50
C PHE A 36 1.32 3.45 -8.60
N VAL A 37 1.53 3.58 -7.29
CA VAL A 37 1.28 2.49 -6.33
C VAL A 37 -0.17 2.01 -6.41
N GLN A 38 -1.15 2.91 -6.50
CA GLN A 38 -2.56 2.53 -6.64
C GLN A 38 -2.83 1.79 -7.96
N GLN A 39 -2.22 2.24 -9.07
CA GLN A 39 -2.32 1.57 -10.37
C GLN A 39 -1.79 0.13 -10.29
N VAL A 40 -0.56 -0.04 -9.79
CA VAL A 40 0.08 -1.37 -9.62
C VAL A 40 -0.74 -2.25 -8.67
N GLN A 41 -1.30 -1.66 -7.60
CA GLN A 41 -2.20 -2.34 -6.66
C GLN A 41 -3.63 -2.55 -7.20
N GLY A 42 -3.83 -2.48 -8.52
CA GLY A 42 -5.01 -3.02 -9.20
C GLY A 42 -6.02 -1.99 -9.66
N GLN A 43 -5.77 -0.69 -9.47
CA GLN A 43 -6.57 0.34 -10.15
C GLN A 43 -6.38 0.31 -11.67
N GLU A 44 -5.28 -0.27 -12.15
CA GLU A 44 -5.01 -0.46 -13.56
C GLU A 44 -4.51 -1.90 -13.83
N ARG A 45 -4.88 -2.40 -15.01
CA ARG A 45 -4.31 -3.63 -15.55
C ARG A 45 -3.30 -3.26 -16.61
N PHE A 46 -2.04 -3.56 -16.36
CA PHE A 46 -0.99 -3.32 -17.32
C PHE A 46 -0.96 -4.45 -18.37
N ALA A 47 -0.81 -4.07 -19.65
CA ALA A 47 -0.66 -5.02 -20.73
C ALA A 47 0.73 -5.67 -20.76
N THR A 48 1.74 -4.92 -20.32
CA THR A 48 3.12 -5.37 -20.10
C THR A 48 3.64 -4.73 -18.81
N PHE A 49 4.60 -5.38 -18.15
CA PHE A 49 5.20 -4.85 -16.93
C PHE A 49 6.73 -5.03 -16.99
N PRO A 50 7.44 -4.21 -17.78
CA PRO A 50 8.90 -4.34 -17.94
C PRO A 50 9.64 -4.17 -16.61
N ILE A 51 10.89 -4.61 -16.54
CA ILE A 51 11.76 -4.53 -15.35
C ILE A 51 11.78 -3.12 -14.74
N GLU A 52 11.82 -2.09 -15.58
CA GLU A 52 11.77 -0.69 -15.16
C GLU A 52 10.53 -0.39 -14.29
N MET A 53 9.37 -0.98 -14.58
CA MET A 53 8.16 -0.77 -13.78
C MET A 53 8.26 -1.40 -12.39
N THR A 54 8.98 -2.52 -12.24
CA THR A 54 9.25 -3.11 -10.92
C THR A 54 10.16 -2.19 -10.11
N VAL A 55 11.22 -1.66 -10.72
CA VAL A 55 12.11 -0.69 -10.07
C VAL A 55 11.35 0.59 -9.72
N ARG A 56 10.53 1.12 -10.63
CA ARG A 56 9.65 2.27 -10.39
C ARG A 56 8.67 2.00 -9.26
N TYR A 57 8.16 0.77 -9.13
CA TYR A 57 7.25 0.41 -8.05
C TYR A 57 7.95 0.45 -6.69
N PHE A 58 9.17 -0.08 -6.63
CA PHE A 58 10.00 -0.04 -5.42
C PHE A 58 10.40 1.39 -5.04
N HIS A 59 10.78 2.19 -6.04
CA HIS A 59 11.02 3.62 -5.88
C HIS A 59 9.75 4.34 -5.36
N ALA A 60 8.58 4.05 -5.92
CA ALA A 60 7.34 4.69 -5.49
C ALA A 60 6.96 4.33 -4.03
N LEU A 61 7.20 3.09 -3.60
CA LEU A 61 7.03 2.67 -2.21
C LEU A 61 8.02 3.38 -1.27
N TRP A 62 9.26 3.57 -1.74
CA TRP A 62 10.28 4.37 -1.07
C TRP A 62 9.83 5.83 -0.85
N ILE A 63 9.40 6.50 -1.91
CA ILE A 63 8.90 7.88 -1.84
C ILE A 63 7.68 8.01 -0.91
N CYS A 64 6.75 7.06 -0.95
CA CYS A 64 5.61 7.02 -0.02
C CYS A 64 6.05 6.91 1.44
N GLU A 65 7.06 6.07 1.75
CA GLU A 65 7.62 5.99 3.10
C GLU A 65 8.33 7.29 3.52
N CYS A 66 9.07 7.93 2.61
CA CYS A 66 9.67 9.25 2.86
C CYS A 66 8.60 10.26 3.29
N LYS A 67 7.50 10.35 2.54
CA LYS A 67 6.37 11.21 2.88
C LYS A 67 5.80 10.88 4.26
N ASP A 68 5.61 9.60 4.59
CA ASP A 68 5.04 9.19 5.88
C ASP A 68 5.95 9.61 7.05
N ARG A 69 7.26 9.46 6.88
CA ARG A 69 8.26 9.84 7.89
C ARG A 69 8.42 11.36 8.02
N LEU A 70 8.42 12.10 6.91
CA LEU A 70 8.50 13.58 6.92
C LEU A 70 7.27 14.20 7.59
N LEU A 71 6.07 13.69 7.28
CA LEU A 71 4.82 14.19 7.85
C LEU A 71 4.42 13.50 9.17
N SER A 72 5.31 12.68 9.73
CA SER A 72 5.14 11.98 11.01
C SER A 72 3.82 11.21 11.11
N VAL A 73 3.52 10.43 10.07
CA VAL A 73 2.40 9.50 10.07
C VAL A 73 2.68 8.40 11.11
N PRO A 74 1.73 8.13 12.03
CA PRO A 74 1.93 7.13 13.08
C PRO A 74 2.24 5.73 12.54
N LYS A 75 3.12 5.00 13.22
CA LYS A 75 3.48 3.60 12.91
C LYS A 75 2.31 2.61 13.06
N THR A 76 1.20 3.02 13.65
CA THR A 76 -0.02 2.21 13.76
C THR A 76 -0.74 2.03 12.42
N ILE A 77 -0.33 2.77 11.39
CA ILE A 77 -0.79 2.62 10.01
C ILE A 77 0.24 1.75 9.26
N GLU A 78 -0.23 0.81 8.45
CA GLU A 78 0.64 -0.05 7.63
C GLU A 78 1.56 0.81 6.75
N ARG A 79 2.86 0.51 6.77
CA ARG A 79 3.87 1.28 6.02
C ARG A 79 4.08 0.70 4.62
N TYR A 80 4.52 1.57 3.72
CA TYR A 80 4.84 1.22 2.33
C TYR A 80 6.07 0.29 2.17
N GLU A 81 6.83 0.01 3.25
CA GLU A 81 8.04 -0.85 3.22
C GLU A 81 9.16 -0.33 2.29
N GLY A 82 9.26 0.99 2.11
CA GLY A 82 10.25 1.64 1.27
C GLY A 82 11.71 1.34 1.62
N GLU A 83 12.05 1.28 2.91
CA GLU A 83 13.39 0.88 3.36
C GLU A 83 13.75 -0.54 2.89
N ARG A 84 12.78 -1.47 2.92
CA ARG A 84 12.96 -2.82 2.38
C ARG A 84 13.12 -2.79 0.87
N CYS A 85 12.36 -1.94 0.16
CA CYS A 85 12.50 -1.76 -1.28
C CYS A 85 13.92 -1.31 -1.68
N LEU A 86 14.53 -0.38 -0.94
CA LEU A 86 15.92 0.02 -1.19
C LEU A 86 16.91 -1.15 -1.03
N GLN A 87 16.73 -1.97 0.01
CA GLN A 87 17.56 -3.18 0.21
C GLN A 87 17.37 -4.20 -0.92
N LEU A 88 16.14 -4.37 -1.38
CA LEU A 88 15.83 -5.24 -2.52
C LEU A 88 16.49 -4.73 -3.80
N LEU A 89 16.44 -3.43 -4.09
CA LEU A 89 17.11 -2.85 -5.25
C LEU A 89 18.62 -3.04 -5.20
N ARG A 90 19.24 -2.90 -4.02
CA ARG A 90 20.68 -3.17 -3.85
C ARG A 90 21.01 -4.62 -4.18
N GLY A 91 20.33 -5.58 -3.56
CA GLY A 91 20.58 -7.00 -3.82
C GLY A 91 20.29 -7.38 -5.28
N TRP A 92 19.23 -6.83 -5.87
CA TRP A 92 18.84 -7.17 -7.24
C TRP A 92 19.87 -6.72 -8.28
N GLN A 93 20.54 -5.57 -8.05
CA GLN A 93 21.67 -5.12 -8.87
C GLN A 93 22.91 -6.03 -8.76
N GLU A 94 23.00 -6.83 -7.70
CA GLU A 94 24.04 -7.82 -7.46
C GLU A 94 23.67 -9.22 -8.00
N GLY A 95 22.39 -9.45 -8.34
CA GLY A 95 21.86 -10.72 -8.88
C GLY A 95 20.78 -11.37 -8.02
N GLU A 96 20.53 -10.86 -6.82
CA GLU A 96 19.60 -11.45 -5.84
C GLU A 96 18.12 -11.23 -6.22
N THR A 97 17.60 -12.09 -7.09
CA THR A 97 16.24 -11.96 -7.65
C THR A 97 15.15 -12.61 -6.78
N ALA A 98 15.50 -13.64 -5.98
CA ALA A 98 14.51 -14.41 -5.21
C ALA A 98 13.72 -13.55 -4.21
N GLU A 99 14.39 -12.65 -3.51
CA GLU A 99 13.78 -11.75 -2.54
C GLU A 99 12.83 -10.72 -3.19
N VAL A 100 13.15 -10.29 -4.42
CA VAL A 100 12.28 -9.41 -5.23
C VAL A 100 10.99 -10.14 -5.58
N VAL A 101 11.09 -11.38 -6.07
CA VAL A 101 9.94 -12.22 -6.40
C VAL A 101 9.06 -12.46 -5.17
N ALA A 102 9.65 -12.83 -4.03
CA ALA A 102 8.93 -13.06 -2.79
C ALA A 102 8.20 -11.79 -2.30
N PHE A 103 8.84 -10.62 -2.44
CA PHE A 103 8.21 -9.33 -2.12
C PHE A 103 7.01 -9.04 -3.02
N LEU A 104 7.17 -9.19 -4.34
CA LEU A 104 6.11 -8.95 -5.31
C LEU A 104 4.92 -9.88 -5.09
N GLN A 105 5.18 -11.17 -4.85
CA GLN A 105 4.13 -12.14 -4.51
C GLN A 105 3.36 -11.70 -3.26
N ARG A 106 4.05 -11.36 -2.15
CA ARG A 106 3.38 -10.88 -0.93
C ARG A 106 2.53 -9.64 -1.17
N ARG A 107 3.01 -8.70 -2.00
CA ARG A 107 2.35 -7.40 -2.23
C ARG A 107 1.22 -7.47 -3.26
N LEU A 108 1.31 -8.32 -4.28
CA LEU A 108 0.42 -8.29 -5.44
C LEU A 108 -0.43 -9.54 -5.61
N ASP A 109 -0.17 -10.62 -4.87
CA ASP A 109 -1.03 -11.79 -4.89
C ASP A 109 -2.43 -11.46 -4.31
N ALA A 110 -3.43 -12.19 -4.80
CA ALA A 110 -4.82 -12.07 -4.36
C ALA A 110 -5.38 -13.43 -3.94
N MET A 111 -5.56 -13.59 -2.64
CA MET A 111 -6.50 -14.55 -2.06
C MET A 111 -7.61 -13.76 -1.37
N PRO A 112 -8.93 -13.95 -1.63
CA PRO A 112 -9.60 -15.21 -2.01
C PRO A 112 -10.75 -15.03 -3.06
N PHE A 113 -10.50 -15.26 -4.36
CA PHE A 113 -11.54 -15.10 -5.40
C PHE A 113 -12.79 -15.98 -5.19
N ALA A 114 -12.63 -17.18 -4.64
CA ALA A 114 -13.75 -18.08 -4.37
C ALA A 114 -14.72 -17.49 -3.35
N ASP A 115 -14.21 -16.94 -2.24
CA ASP A 115 -15.04 -16.33 -1.20
C ASP A 115 -15.70 -15.05 -1.69
N LEU A 116 -14.97 -14.21 -2.45
CA LEU A 116 -15.54 -12.99 -3.03
C LEU A 116 -16.65 -13.31 -4.05
N THR A 117 -16.45 -14.35 -4.85
CA THR A 117 -17.48 -14.83 -5.79
C THR A 117 -18.72 -15.34 -5.05
N ARG A 118 -18.53 -16.07 -3.94
CA ARG A 118 -19.63 -16.51 -3.08
C ARG A 118 -20.41 -15.32 -2.49
N GLN A 119 -19.71 -14.29 -2.01
CA GLN A 119 -20.35 -13.07 -1.49
C GLN A 119 -21.13 -12.31 -2.56
N ILE A 120 -20.61 -12.24 -3.80
CA ILE A 120 -21.32 -11.63 -4.94
C ILE A 120 -22.61 -12.40 -5.25
N GLN A 121 -22.55 -13.74 -5.29
CA GLN A 121 -23.71 -14.59 -5.52
C GLN A 121 -24.76 -14.45 -4.40
N GLU A 122 -24.32 -14.36 -3.14
CA GLU A 122 -25.21 -14.12 -2.00
C GLU A 122 -25.90 -12.76 -2.09
N ALA A 123 -25.14 -11.69 -2.35
CA ALA A 123 -25.68 -10.34 -2.49
C ALA A 123 -26.69 -10.24 -3.65
N HIS A 124 -26.50 -11.03 -4.71
CA HIS A 124 -27.48 -11.16 -5.79
C HIS A 124 -28.78 -11.83 -5.35
N ARG A 125 -28.71 -12.89 -4.52
CA ARG A 125 -29.89 -13.61 -4.02
C ARG A 125 -30.70 -12.80 -3.01
N GLN A 126 -30.03 -11.98 -2.20
CA GLN A 126 -30.65 -11.16 -1.15
C GLN A 126 -31.21 -9.82 -1.66
N GLY A 127 -30.80 -9.37 -2.85
CA GLY A 127 -31.17 -8.07 -3.41
C GLY A 127 -32.54 -8.07 -4.11
N GLN A 128 -33.64 -8.09 -3.35
CA GLN A 128 -34.96 -7.69 -3.84
C GLN A 128 -35.23 -6.22 -3.49
N GLY A 129 -35.03 -5.32 -4.45
CA GLY A 129 -35.44 -3.90 -4.36
C GLY A 129 -34.29 -2.90 -4.13
N GLY A 130 -33.90 -2.19 -5.19
CA GLY A 130 -33.01 -1.00 -5.13
C GLY A 130 -31.56 -1.21 -5.58
N PRO A 131 -30.80 -0.12 -5.81
CA PRO A 131 -29.40 -0.19 -6.22
C PRO A 131 -28.53 -0.81 -5.12
N ASN A 132 -28.04 -2.02 -5.38
CA ASN A 132 -27.23 -2.78 -4.43
C ASN A 132 -25.77 -2.25 -4.43
N LEU A 133 -25.50 -1.20 -3.65
CA LEU A 133 -24.17 -0.62 -3.47
C LEU A 133 -23.12 -1.63 -3.01
N LEU A 134 -23.51 -2.61 -2.19
CA LEU A 134 -22.63 -3.69 -1.75
C LEU A 134 -22.17 -4.52 -2.95
N LEU A 135 -23.08 -4.89 -3.85
CA LEU A 135 -22.75 -5.63 -5.06
C LEU A 135 -21.78 -4.88 -5.96
N LEU A 136 -21.97 -3.56 -6.13
CA LEU A 136 -21.03 -2.71 -6.89
C LEU A 136 -19.64 -2.73 -6.26
N ARG A 137 -19.54 -2.57 -4.93
CA ARG A 137 -18.26 -2.63 -4.21
C ARG A 137 -17.58 -3.99 -4.33
N LEU A 138 -18.34 -5.08 -4.22
CA LEU A 138 -17.80 -6.44 -4.35
C LEU A 138 -17.27 -6.70 -5.77
N ARG A 139 -18.01 -6.28 -6.80
CA ARG A 139 -17.58 -6.39 -8.21
C ARG A 139 -16.32 -5.56 -8.47
N HIS A 140 -16.29 -4.32 -7.99
CA HIS A 140 -15.11 -3.46 -8.11
C HIS A 140 -13.90 -4.06 -7.40
N GLY A 141 -14.05 -4.51 -6.15
CA GLY A 141 -12.99 -5.19 -5.41
C GLY A 141 -12.47 -6.43 -6.15
N ARG A 142 -13.34 -7.21 -6.80
CA ARG A 142 -12.93 -8.35 -7.63
C ARG A 142 -12.05 -7.93 -8.80
N THR A 143 -12.43 -6.85 -9.49
CA THR A 143 -11.62 -6.30 -10.59
C THR A 143 -10.25 -5.84 -10.09
N VAL A 144 -10.19 -5.14 -8.95
CA VAL A 144 -8.92 -4.71 -8.35
C VAL A 144 -8.02 -5.90 -8.03
N LEU A 145 -8.56 -6.93 -7.39
CA LEU A 145 -7.79 -8.15 -7.09
C LEU A 145 -7.31 -8.86 -8.37
N LEU A 146 -8.15 -8.93 -9.40
CA LEU A 146 -7.76 -9.52 -10.68
C LEU A 146 -6.62 -8.75 -11.34
N ASN A 147 -6.72 -7.43 -11.37
CA ASN A 147 -5.68 -6.58 -11.93
C ASN A 147 -4.35 -6.75 -11.18
N ARG A 148 -4.35 -6.83 -9.85
CA ARG A 148 -3.15 -7.08 -9.04
C ARG A 148 -2.44 -8.37 -9.43
N VAL A 149 -3.18 -9.47 -9.54
CA VAL A 149 -2.63 -10.76 -9.95
C VAL A 149 -2.10 -10.71 -11.38
N MET A 150 -2.82 -10.06 -12.30
CA MET A 150 -2.33 -9.91 -13.66
C MET A 150 -1.03 -9.10 -13.70
N ASN A 151 -0.93 -8.01 -12.92
CA ASN A 151 0.28 -7.21 -12.83
C ASN A 151 1.45 -8.01 -12.23
N LEU A 152 1.19 -8.85 -11.21
CA LEU A 152 2.18 -9.78 -10.68
C LEU A 152 2.70 -10.74 -11.75
N LEU A 153 1.80 -11.41 -12.48
CA LEU A 153 2.18 -12.36 -13.53
C LEU A 153 3.00 -11.69 -14.64
N GLN A 154 2.65 -10.46 -15.03
CA GLN A 154 3.41 -9.68 -16.00
C GLN A 154 4.80 -9.30 -15.47
N ALA A 155 4.92 -8.94 -14.19
CA ALA A 155 6.21 -8.64 -13.58
C ALA A 155 7.11 -9.90 -13.52
N LEU A 156 6.54 -11.05 -13.17
CA LEU A 156 7.28 -12.32 -13.13
C LEU A 156 7.73 -12.75 -14.52
N ASP A 157 6.87 -12.61 -15.54
CA ASP A 157 7.23 -12.87 -16.93
C ASP A 157 8.41 -11.99 -17.37
N ALA A 158 8.39 -10.69 -17.06
CA ALA A 158 9.50 -9.79 -17.36
C ALA A 158 10.79 -10.16 -16.62
N ILE A 159 10.71 -10.65 -15.39
CA ILE A 159 11.87 -11.08 -14.58
C ILE A 159 12.50 -12.37 -15.15
N PHE A 160 11.69 -13.32 -15.59
CA PHE A 160 12.17 -14.65 -16.02
C PHE A 160 12.45 -14.77 -17.52
N SER A 161 12.02 -13.81 -18.33
CA SER A 161 12.22 -13.79 -19.78
C SER A 161 13.68 -13.58 -20.23
N PRO A 162 14.43 -12.59 -19.70
CA PRO A 162 15.84 -12.40 -20.06
C PRO A 162 16.78 -13.38 -19.36
N ASP A 163 17.99 -13.54 -19.90
CA ASP A 163 19.10 -14.16 -19.15
C ASP A 163 19.55 -13.26 -17.98
N GLU A 164 20.34 -13.83 -17.06
CA GLU A 164 20.76 -13.16 -15.83
C GLU A 164 21.54 -11.86 -16.07
N GLU A 165 22.44 -11.81 -17.07
CA GLU A 165 23.24 -10.63 -17.36
C GLU A 165 22.37 -9.53 -17.98
N THR A 166 21.47 -9.90 -18.89
CA THR A 166 20.48 -8.99 -19.47
C THR A 166 19.55 -8.43 -18.39
N LEU A 167 19.05 -9.26 -17.48
CA LEU A 167 18.23 -8.84 -16.35
C LEU A 167 18.99 -7.84 -15.49
N ARG A 168 20.21 -8.18 -15.07
CA ARG A 168 21.05 -7.35 -14.20
C ARG A 168 21.35 -6.00 -14.85
N ARG A 169 21.63 -5.97 -16.15
CA ARG A 169 21.82 -4.73 -16.90
C ARG A 169 20.57 -3.87 -16.88
N GLN A 170 19.41 -4.43 -17.18
CA GLN A 170 18.14 -3.69 -17.16
C GLN A 170 17.80 -3.15 -15.77
N VAL A 171 18.05 -3.92 -14.72
CA VAL A 171 17.85 -3.48 -13.33
C VAL A 171 18.77 -2.31 -12.99
N ARG A 172 20.05 -2.37 -13.34
CA ARG A 172 21.02 -1.28 -13.13
C ARG A 172 20.65 -0.02 -13.92
N GLU A 173 20.29 -0.16 -15.20
CA GLU A 173 19.83 0.95 -16.04
C GLU A 173 18.60 1.65 -15.42
N ALA A 174 17.64 0.87 -14.93
CA ALA A 174 16.47 1.42 -14.24
C ALA A 174 16.84 2.04 -12.87
N CYS A 175 17.72 1.40 -12.08
CA CYS A 175 18.17 1.96 -10.81
C CYS A 175 18.89 3.29 -11.00
N HIS A 176 19.76 3.38 -12.01
CA HIS A 176 20.41 4.63 -12.40
C HIS A 176 19.39 5.73 -12.70
N HIS A 177 18.36 5.42 -13.50
CA HIS A 177 17.32 6.37 -13.87
C HIS A 177 16.57 6.94 -12.66
N TYR A 178 16.27 6.11 -11.65
CA TYR A 178 15.56 6.51 -10.43
C TYR A 178 16.49 6.96 -9.29
N GLY A 179 17.80 7.07 -9.51
CA GLY A 179 18.77 7.51 -8.50
C GLY A 179 19.00 6.48 -7.38
N HIS A 180 19.12 5.22 -7.75
CA HIS A 180 19.33 4.07 -6.86
C HIS A 180 20.61 3.29 -7.18
N GLU A 181 21.68 3.98 -7.58
CA GLU A 181 23.02 3.37 -7.59
C GLU A 181 23.40 2.90 -6.17
N PRO A 182 24.31 1.91 -6.02
CA PRO A 182 24.65 1.34 -4.72
C PRO A 182 25.02 2.38 -3.65
N GLU A 183 25.86 3.36 -3.98
CA GLU A 183 26.26 4.43 -3.07
C GLU A 183 25.09 5.37 -2.72
N GLN A 184 24.18 5.60 -3.67
CA GLN A 184 22.98 6.40 -3.45
C GLN A 184 22.01 5.68 -2.51
N ILE A 185 21.84 4.36 -2.67
CA ILE A 185 21.03 3.55 -1.76
C ILE A 185 21.60 3.61 -0.34
N GLU A 186 22.91 3.52 -0.18
CA GLU A 186 23.54 3.64 1.15
C GLU A 186 23.28 5.02 1.78
N ALA A 187 23.40 6.09 1.00
CA ALA A 187 23.08 7.44 1.46
C ALA A 187 21.59 7.60 1.82
N GLN A 188 20.68 7.08 1.00
CA GLN A 188 19.22 7.11 1.24
C GLN A 188 18.84 6.36 2.52
N LEU A 189 19.43 5.17 2.74
CA LEU A 189 19.23 4.38 3.95
C LEU A 189 19.80 5.09 5.20
N ALA A 190 20.93 5.80 5.06
CA ALA A 190 21.48 6.61 6.14
C ALA A 190 20.60 7.83 6.45
N GLU A 191 20.10 8.50 5.42
CA GLU A 191 19.21 9.67 5.55
C GLU A 191 17.92 9.30 6.30
N LEU A 192 17.36 8.12 6.04
CA LEU A 192 16.19 7.60 6.77
C LEU A 192 16.36 7.49 8.28
N ARG A 193 17.60 7.36 8.74
CA ARG A 193 17.96 7.24 10.16
C ARG A 193 18.24 8.59 10.80
N SER A 194 18.27 9.67 10.01
CA SER A 194 18.48 11.03 10.49
C SER A 194 17.27 11.56 11.28
N PRO A 195 17.47 12.61 12.11
CA PRO A 195 16.38 13.28 12.82
C PRO A 195 15.26 13.78 11.90
N LEU A 196 15.58 14.12 10.64
CA LEU A 196 14.62 14.60 9.65
C LEU A 196 13.51 13.57 9.36
N TYR A 197 13.82 12.28 9.44
CA TYR A 197 12.86 11.19 9.17
C TYR A 197 12.36 10.50 10.46
N ALA A 198 12.78 10.99 11.63
CA ALA A 198 12.28 10.52 12.91
C ALA A 198 10.81 10.92 13.12
N TYR A 199 10.07 10.13 13.91
CA TYR A 199 8.68 10.43 14.24
C TYR A 199 8.60 11.62 15.19
N LEU A 200 7.86 12.66 14.80
CA LEU A 200 7.62 13.85 15.60
C LEU A 200 6.14 14.25 15.52
N PRO A 201 5.30 13.92 16.51
CA PRO A 201 3.88 14.26 16.48
C PRO A 201 3.70 15.78 16.55
N HIS A 202 3.29 16.40 15.45
CA HIS A 202 3.11 17.84 15.36
C HIS A 202 1.89 18.21 14.52
N ARG A 203 1.12 19.22 14.97
CA ARG A 203 -0.16 19.61 14.35
C ARG A 203 0.00 20.06 12.89
N LEU A 204 1.07 20.79 12.58
CA LEU A 204 1.32 21.27 11.21
C LEU A 204 1.61 20.11 10.25
N LEU A 205 2.43 19.14 10.67
CA LEU A 205 2.74 17.95 9.86
C LEU A 205 1.50 17.11 9.59
N ALA A 206 0.67 16.90 10.62
CA ALA A 206 -0.60 16.19 10.50
C ALA A 206 -1.60 16.92 9.57
N ARG A 207 -1.67 18.26 9.66
CA ARG A 207 -2.51 19.08 8.78
C ARG A 207 -2.06 18.95 7.32
N GLU A 208 -0.77 19.07 7.04
CA GLU A 208 -0.24 18.91 5.68
C GLU A 208 -0.49 17.51 5.14
N ASN A 209 -0.32 16.47 5.98
CA ASN A 209 -0.68 15.11 5.61
C ASN A 209 -2.15 15.00 5.19
N MET A 210 -3.06 15.55 6.01
CA MET A 210 -4.48 15.54 5.68
C MET A 210 -4.78 16.29 4.38
N LEU A 211 -4.17 17.45 4.16
CA LEU A 211 -4.40 18.25 2.94
C LEU A 211 -3.93 17.53 1.68
N VAL A 212 -2.75 16.92 1.69
CA VAL A 212 -2.25 16.17 0.52
C VAL A 212 -3.08 14.92 0.27
N MET A 213 -3.43 14.17 1.33
CA MET A 213 -4.22 12.94 1.17
C MET A 213 -5.66 13.24 0.72
N ASN A 214 -6.28 14.33 1.19
CA ASN A 214 -7.60 14.77 0.72
C ASN A 214 -7.58 15.15 -0.76
N ARG A 215 -6.52 15.85 -1.20
CA ARG A 215 -6.34 16.19 -2.61
C ARG A 215 -6.22 14.93 -3.47
N LEU A 216 -5.35 14.00 -3.06
CA LEU A 216 -5.14 12.75 -3.79
C LEU A 216 -6.40 11.86 -3.80
N GLY A 217 -7.14 11.82 -2.68
CA GLY A 217 -8.43 11.14 -2.61
C GLY A 217 -9.46 11.72 -3.57
N ALA A 218 -9.58 13.06 -3.63
CA ALA A 218 -10.47 13.73 -4.57
C ALA A 218 -10.07 13.48 -6.05
N SER A 219 -8.78 13.51 -6.36
CA SER A 219 -8.26 13.24 -7.71
C SER A 219 -8.42 11.77 -8.14
N ALA A 220 -8.19 10.82 -7.22
CA ALA A 220 -8.40 9.39 -7.48
C ALA A 220 -9.88 9.07 -7.72
N CYS A 221 -10.78 9.66 -6.94
CA CYS A 221 -12.22 9.54 -7.15
C CYS A 221 -12.68 10.16 -8.49
N ALA A 222 -12.18 11.34 -8.86
CA ALA A 222 -12.52 11.98 -10.13
C ALA A 222 -12.06 11.17 -11.36
N GLY A 223 -10.91 10.50 -11.28
CA GLY A 223 -10.42 9.61 -12.34
C GLY A 223 -11.23 8.31 -12.47
N GLN A 224 -11.75 7.80 -11.35
CA GLN A 224 -12.62 6.62 -11.31
C GLN A 224 -14.03 6.92 -11.83
N GLU A 225 -14.57 8.11 -11.53
CA GLU A 225 -15.86 8.59 -12.04
C GLU A 225 -15.85 8.79 -13.57
N ARG A 226 -14.77 9.36 -14.14
CA ARG A 226 -14.63 9.51 -15.60
C ARG A 226 -14.57 8.17 -16.34
N ARG A 227 -13.88 7.17 -15.78
CA ARG A 227 -13.74 5.84 -16.41
C ARG A 227 -15.03 5.02 -16.34
N LEU A 228 -15.89 5.25 -15.35
CA LEU A 228 -17.14 4.50 -15.16
C LEU A 228 -18.34 5.10 -15.91
N TRP A 229 -18.37 6.41 -16.17
CA TRP A 229 -19.59 7.09 -16.65
C TRP A 229 -19.44 7.87 -17.97
N GLY A 230 -18.22 8.03 -18.52
CA GLY A 230 -17.98 8.96 -19.62
C GLY A 230 -18.30 10.43 -19.22
N GLU A 231 -18.35 11.35 -20.19
CA GLU A 231 -18.68 12.78 -19.94
C GLU A 231 -20.10 13.02 -19.39
N ALA A 232 -20.93 11.98 -19.32
CA ALA A 232 -22.24 12.02 -18.70
C ALA A 232 -22.12 12.01 -17.17
N ARG A 233 -21.83 13.19 -16.61
CA ARG A 233 -21.84 13.48 -15.18
C ARG A 233 -23.24 13.12 -14.62
N PRO A 234 -23.37 12.29 -13.56
CA PRO A 234 -24.64 12.14 -12.86
C PRO A 234 -25.03 13.48 -12.25
N LEU A 235 -26.30 13.89 -12.42
CA LEU A 235 -26.84 15.16 -11.90
C LEU A 235 -26.82 15.27 -10.35
N ILE A 236 -26.43 14.21 -9.64
CA ILE A 236 -26.46 14.14 -8.18
C ILE A 236 -25.02 14.17 -7.66
N GLU A 237 -24.62 15.33 -7.14
CA GLU A 237 -23.40 15.46 -6.36
C GLU A 237 -23.48 14.58 -5.10
N GLY A 238 -22.44 13.77 -4.87
CA GLY A 238 -22.26 13.10 -3.58
C GLY A 238 -22.74 11.65 -3.52
N GLY A 239 -22.29 10.80 -4.46
CA GLY A 239 -22.26 9.36 -4.23
C GLY A 239 -21.62 9.02 -2.87
N PRO A 240 -21.99 7.89 -2.24
CA PRO A 240 -21.66 7.64 -0.84
C PRO A 240 -20.15 7.57 -0.65
N ARG A 241 -19.64 8.53 0.13
CA ARG A 241 -18.22 8.65 0.50
C ARG A 241 -17.81 7.42 1.33
N ALA A 242 -16.53 7.05 1.24
CA ALA A 242 -15.93 5.93 1.98
C ALA A 242 -16.01 6.03 3.53
N HIS A 243 -16.58 7.11 4.07
CA HIS A 243 -16.74 7.34 5.51
C HIS A 243 -18.18 7.16 6.02
N VAL A 244 -19.13 6.78 5.17
CA VAL A 244 -20.43 6.33 5.69
C VAL A 244 -20.24 4.92 6.24
N LEU A 245 -19.96 4.85 7.54
CA LEU A 245 -20.11 3.63 8.32
C LEU A 245 -21.55 3.15 8.11
N VAL A 246 -21.68 2.02 7.41
CA VAL A 246 -22.95 1.32 7.30
C VAL A 246 -23.34 0.93 8.72
N ASP A 247 -24.60 1.16 9.10
CA ASP A 247 -25.10 0.72 10.38
C ASP A 247 -24.91 -0.81 10.49
N GLY A 248 -24.13 -1.26 11.47
CA GLY A 248 -23.67 -2.65 11.58
C GLY A 248 -22.30 -3.00 10.95
N TYR A 249 -21.53 -2.03 10.46
CA TYR A 249 -20.14 -2.25 10.02
C TYR A 249 -19.28 -2.74 11.20
N ARG A 250 -18.82 -3.99 11.13
CA ARG A 250 -17.83 -4.56 12.04
C ARG A 250 -16.49 -4.62 11.35
N ASP A 251 -15.51 -3.94 11.95
CA ASP A 251 -14.12 -3.97 11.52
C ASP A 251 -13.56 -5.41 11.58
N LEU A 252 -13.22 -5.96 10.41
CA LEU A 252 -12.66 -7.31 10.25
C LEU A 252 -11.19 -7.39 10.69
N THR A 253 -10.56 -6.24 10.98
CA THR A 253 -9.17 -6.15 11.45
C THR A 253 -9.08 -5.97 12.97
N SER A 254 -10.19 -5.65 13.64
CA SER A 254 -10.25 -5.52 15.09
C SER A 254 -10.06 -6.86 15.81
N THR A 255 -9.14 -6.91 16.76
CA THR A 255 -8.91 -8.07 17.65
C THR A 255 -10.08 -8.36 18.59
N ARG A 256 -11.11 -7.49 18.63
CA ARG A 256 -12.33 -7.67 19.42
C ARG A 256 -13.47 -8.34 18.67
N ASN A 257 -13.23 -8.91 17.49
CA ASN A 257 -14.26 -9.55 16.69
C ASN A 257 -14.53 -11.00 17.20
N PRO A 258 -15.72 -11.32 17.74
CA PRO A 258 -16.00 -12.63 18.36
C PRO A 258 -15.95 -13.81 17.38
N VAL A 259 -16.06 -13.55 16.07
CA VAL A 259 -15.89 -14.55 15.00
C VAL A 259 -14.45 -15.08 14.94
N ARG A 260 -13.46 -14.26 15.31
CA ARG A 260 -12.04 -14.67 15.37
C ARG A 260 -11.75 -15.50 16.63
N MET A 261 -12.44 -15.22 17.74
CA MET A 261 -12.33 -16.04 18.96
C MET A 261 -12.96 -17.43 18.77
N SER A 262 -14.04 -17.55 18.00
CA SER A 262 -14.63 -18.87 17.68
C SER A 262 -13.67 -19.78 16.90
N ARG A 263 -12.89 -19.25 15.94
CA ARG A 263 -11.89 -20.05 15.22
C ARG A 263 -10.69 -20.45 16.07
N ALA A 264 -10.22 -19.58 16.97
CA ALA A 264 -9.13 -19.91 17.88
C ALA A 264 -9.55 -20.97 18.92
N VAL A 265 -10.80 -20.91 19.42
CA VAL A 265 -11.34 -21.89 20.36
C VAL A 265 -11.63 -23.24 19.67
N SER A 266 -12.12 -23.25 18.43
CA SER A 266 -12.32 -24.49 17.67
C SER A 266 -11.00 -25.19 17.29
N GLN A 267 -9.89 -24.47 17.15
CA GLN A 267 -8.57 -25.06 16.91
C GLN A 267 -7.90 -25.59 18.19
N LEU A 268 -8.27 -25.08 19.37
CA LEU A 268 -7.81 -25.59 20.67
C LEU A 268 -8.62 -26.81 21.15
N ILE A 269 -9.86 -26.98 20.70
CA ILE A 269 -10.72 -28.12 21.05
C ILE A 269 -10.60 -29.28 20.03
N GLY A 270 -10.01 -29.03 18.85
CA GLY A 270 -9.83 -30.02 17.78
C GLY A 270 -8.57 -30.89 17.87
N ALA A 271 -7.67 -30.65 18.83
CA ALA A 271 -6.57 -31.56 19.13
C ALA A 271 -7.08 -32.66 20.07
N SER A 272 -7.57 -33.74 19.47
CA SER A 272 -8.08 -34.93 20.15
C SER A 272 -7.10 -35.45 21.21
N LEU A 273 -7.55 -35.46 22.46
CA LEU A 273 -7.08 -36.41 23.46
C LEU A 273 -7.36 -37.83 22.93
N PRO A 274 -6.40 -38.78 22.97
CA PRO A 274 -6.68 -40.15 22.61
C PRO A 274 -7.63 -40.76 23.65
N LEU A 275 -8.78 -41.24 23.17
CA LEU A 275 -9.63 -42.19 23.87
C LEU A 275 -8.82 -43.48 24.08
N ALA A 276 -8.44 -43.75 25.33
CA ALA A 276 -8.04 -45.08 25.75
C ALA A 276 -9.33 -45.90 25.97
N ALA A 277 -9.57 -46.86 25.08
CA ALA A 277 -10.58 -47.88 25.28
C ALA A 277 -10.01 -49.05 26.10
N SER A 278 -10.68 -49.31 27.22
CA SER A 278 -10.93 -50.60 27.90
C SER A 278 -9.78 -51.52 28.31
N ALA A 279 -9.73 -51.82 29.62
CA ALA A 279 -9.62 -53.18 30.16
C ALA A 279 -9.97 -53.20 31.66
N GLY A 280 -10.93 -54.05 32.06
CA GLY A 280 -11.27 -54.36 33.46
C GLY A 280 -12.71 -54.06 33.84
#